data_AF-A0A962Q7V9-F1
#
_entry.id   AF-A0A962Q7V9-F1
#
_cell.length_a   1.000
_cell.length_b   1.000
_cell.length_c   1.000
_cell.angle_alpha   90.00
_cell.angle_beta   90.00
_cell.angle_gamma   90.00
#
_symmetry.space_group_name_H-M   'P 1'
#
loop_
_entity.id
_entity.type
_entity.pdbx_description
1 polymer ?
#
loop_
_entity_poly.entity_id
_entity_poly.type
_entity_poly.pdbx_seq_one_letter_code
_entity_poly.pdbx_strand_id
1 'polypeptide(L)'
;MGLIKSTVITLALALLAGGAMAQRMSPENVARLGKDLNPIGGIKAGSEDGLIPQWTGNVVGLPAGLKWDGPGTTNPDPWPQEQPLFVISADNLDPYRARLSPGQIAMFETYPDTFRMPVYPGHREFAYYPQFYQKVLYNAEHA
;
A
#
# COMPACT_ATOMS: atom_id res chain seq x y z
N MET A 1 -27.21 28.87 -42.83
CA MET A 1 -27.19 28.82 -41.36
C MET A 1 -27.31 27.41 -40.76
N GLY A 2 -27.98 26.44 -41.40
CA GLY A 2 -28.19 25.09 -40.83
C GLY A 2 -27.00 24.12 -40.94
N LEU A 3 -26.19 24.23 -41.99
CA LEU A 3 -25.11 23.28 -42.26
C LEU A 3 -23.92 23.43 -41.29
N ILE A 4 -23.56 24.67 -40.95
CA ILE A 4 -22.44 25.00 -40.02
C ILE A 4 -22.76 24.58 -38.58
N LYS A 5 -24.04 24.61 -38.19
CA LYS A 5 -24.49 24.17 -36.85
C LYS A 5 -24.43 22.64 -36.70
N SER A 6 -24.67 21.87 -37.77
CA SER A 6 -24.53 20.41 -37.72
C SER A 6 -23.07 19.97 -37.55
N THR A 7 -22.13 20.59 -38.27
CA THR A 7 -20.71 20.19 -38.22
C THR A 7 -20.05 20.43 -36.87
N VAL A 8 -20.38 21.53 -36.18
CA VAL A 8 -19.86 21.85 -34.83
C VAL A 8 -20.40 20.88 -33.77
N ILE A 9 -21.67 20.46 -33.91
CA ILE A 9 -22.27 19.47 -33.00
C ILE A 9 -21.64 18.07 -33.21
N THR A 10 -21.38 17.67 -34.46
CA THR A 10 -20.71 16.39 -34.74
C THR A 10 -19.28 16.35 -34.21
N LEU A 11 -18.53 17.45 -34.30
CA LEU A 11 -17.16 17.53 -33.78
C LEU A 11 -17.12 17.51 -32.23
N ALA A 12 -18.08 18.15 -31.56
CA ALA A 12 -18.21 18.13 -30.10
C ALA A 12 -18.58 16.73 -29.56
N LEU A 13 -19.43 15.97 -30.26
CA LEU A 13 -19.74 14.57 -29.93
C LEU A 13 -18.55 13.64 -30.15
N ALA A 14 -17.73 13.86 -31.19
CA ALA A 14 -16.53 13.07 -31.44
C ALA A 14 -15.44 13.28 -30.37
N LEU A 15 -15.30 14.51 -29.83
CA LEU A 15 -14.36 14.83 -28.75
C LEU A 15 -14.79 14.25 -27.39
N LEU A 16 -16.10 14.10 -27.15
CA LEU A 16 -16.63 13.44 -25.94
C LEU A 16 -16.45 11.90 -25.97
N ALA A 17 -16.39 11.29 -27.16
CA ALA A 17 -16.16 9.85 -27.31
C ALA A 17 -14.70 9.43 -27.02
N GLY A 18 -13.74 10.35 -27.03
CA GLY A 18 -12.32 10.07 -26.72
C GLY A 18 -11.96 10.08 -25.24
N GLY A 19 -12.87 10.49 -24.35
CA GLY A 19 -12.58 10.79 -22.94
C GLY A 19 -12.68 9.64 -21.95
N ALA A 20 -13.10 8.44 -22.37
CA ALA A 20 -13.33 7.31 -21.47
C ALA A 20 -12.80 6.00 -22.01
N MET A 21 -11.52 5.97 -22.40
CA MET A 21 -10.79 4.71 -22.43
C MET A 21 -10.27 4.47 -21.01
N ALA A 22 -11.10 3.90 -20.13
CA ALA A 22 -10.57 3.13 -19.02
C ALA A 22 -9.76 2.00 -19.67
N GLN A 23 -8.44 2.17 -19.73
CA GLN A 23 -7.60 1.14 -20.30
C GLN A 23 -7.62 -0.03 -19.33
N ARG A 24 -8.30 -1.10 -19.75
CA ARG A 24 -8.15 -2.43 -19.16
C ARG A 24 -6.67 -2.69 -18.92
N MET A 25 -6.37 -3.34 -17.80
CA MET A 25 -4.99 -3.71 -17.53
C MET A 25 -4.50 -4.68 -18.61
N SER A 26 -3.25 -4.52 -19.06
CA SER A 26 -2.72 -5.40 -20.11
C SER A 26 -2.63 -6.85 -19.59
N PRO A 27 -2.80 -7.87 -20.45
CA PRO A 27 -2.66 -9.27 -20.05
C PRO A 27 -1.33 -9.56 -19.36
N GLU A 28 -0.26 -8.89 -19.78
CA GLU A 28 1.07 -8.99 -19.18
C GLU A 28 1.07 -8.52 -17.73
N ASN A 29 0.41 -7.39 -17.44
CA ASN A 29 0.29 -6.86 -16.08
C ASN A 29 -0.62 -7.74 -15.20
N VAL A 30 -1.70 -8.28 -15.75
CA VAL A 30 -2.56 -9.24 -15.04
C VAL A 30 -1.76 -10.49 -14.67
N ALA A 31 -0.94 -11.01 -15.60
CA ALA A 31 -0.15 -12.22 -15.41
C ALA A 31 0.94 -12.10 -14.32
N ARG A 32 1.24 -10.89 -13.83
CA ARG A 32 2.14 -10.63 -12.71
C ARG A 32 1.50 -10.86 -11.34
N LEU A 33 0.16 -10.76 -11.25
CA LEU A 33 -0.57 -11.01 -10.00
C LEU A 33 -0.36 -12.44 -9.52
N GLY A 34 0.00 -12.59 -8.25
CA GLY A 34 0.34 -13.89 -7.63
C GLY A 34 1.78 -14.37 -7.91
N LYS A 35 2.48 -13.82 -8.93
CA LYS A 35 3.86 -14.16 -9.27
C LYS A 35 4.87 -13.27 -8.54
N ASP A 36 5.30 -12.19 -9.18
CA ASP A 36 6.18 -11.16 -8.62
C ASP A 36 5.38 -10.08 -7.86
N LEU A 37 4.11 -9.91 -8.21
CA LEU A 37 3.14 -9.14 -7.42
C LEU A 37 2.32 -10.07 -6.53
N ASN A 38 1.89 -9.57 -5.38
CA ASN A 38 0.91 -10.21 -4.53
C ASN A 38 -0.45 -10.13 -5.23
N PRO A 39 -1.48 -10.85 -4.76
CA PRO A 39 -2.76 -10.90 -5.45
C PRO A 39 -3.50 -9.55 -5.55
N ILE A 40 -2.98 -8.49 -4.92
CA ILE A 40 -3.54 -7.13 -4.96
C ILE A 40 -2.63 -6.11 -5.67
N GLY A 41 -1.59 -6.58 -6.37
CA GLY A 41 -0.72 -5.73 -7.19
C GLY A 41 0.48 -5.12 -6.47
N GLY A 42 0.70 -5.43 -5.19
CA GLY A 42 1.90 -5.02 -4.46
C GLY A 42 3.10 -5.92 -4.73
N ILE A 43 4.32 -5.38 -4.73
CA ILE A 43 5.54 -6.19 -4.90
C ILE A 43 5.65 -7.24 -3.77
N LYS A 44 5.93 -8.50 -4.13
CA LYS A 44 6.13 -9.59 -3.14
C LYS A 44 7.52 -9.59 -2.55
N ALA A 45 8.54 -9.30 -3.35
CA ALA A 45 9.93 -9.32 -2.92
C ALA A 45 10.16 -8.38 -1.72
N GLY A 46 11.04 -8.80 -0.82
CA GLY A 46 11.61 -7.92 0.20
C GLY A 46 12.61 -6.93 -0.42
N SER A 47 13.06 -5.95 0.37
CA SER A 47 14.11 -5.04 -0.05
C SER A 47 15.47 -5.73 -0.03
N GLU A 48 16.39 -5.32 -0.91
CA GLU A 48 17.75 -5.87 -0.98
C GLU A 48 18.54 -5.65 0.32
N ASP A 49 18.27 -4.57 1.05
CA ASP A 49 18.87 -4.26 2.34
C ASP A 49 18.27 -5.06 3.52
N GLY A 50 17.28 -5.93 3.25
CA GLY A 50 16.66 -6.81 4.24
C GLY A 50 15.72 -6.12 5.24
N LEU A 51 15.50 -4.80 5.13
CA LEU A 51 14.64 -4.06 6.06
C LEU A 51 13.14 -4.27 5.80
N ILE A 52 12.75 -4.57 4.56
CA ILE A 52 11.38 -4.92 4.20
C ILE A 52 11.36 -6.43 3.93
N PRO A 53 10.63 -7.23 4.72
CA PRO A 53 10.55 -8.67 4.48
C PRO A 53 9.77 -8.98 3.20
N GLN A 54 9.97 -10.19 2.66
CA GLN A 54 9.12 -10.71 1.59
C GLN A 54 7.67 -10.85 2.10
N TRP A 55 6.70 -10.52 1.24
CA TRP A 55 5.30 -10.84 1.52
C TRP A 55 5.05 -12.35 1.40
N THR A 56 4.49 -12.95 2.45
CA THR A 56 4.19 -14.40 2.48
C THR A 56 2.71 -14.70 2.31
N GLY A 57 1.83 -13.85 2.87
CA GLY A 57 0.38 -14.04 2.78
C GLY A 57 -0.17 -15.24 3.55
N ASN A 58 0.53 -15.68 4.60
CA ASN A 58 0.19 -16.89 5.36
C ASN A 58 -0.76 -16.64 6.53
N VAL A 59 -1.06 -15.38 6.88
CA VAL A 59 -1.93 -15.02 7.99
C VAL A 59 -3.21 -14.39 7.47
N VAL A 60 -4.33 -15.12 7.58
CA VAL A 60 -5.66 -14.61 7.23
C VAL A 60 -6.48 -14.48 8.51
N GLY A 61 -7.02 -13.29 8.76
CA GLY A 61 -7.78 -13.01 9.98
C GLY A 61 -6.88 -12.81 11.20
N LEU A 62 -7.28 -13.37 12.34
CA LEU A 62 -6.58 -13.22 13.62
C LEU A 62 -5.36 -14.16 13.67
N PRO A 63 -4.14 -13.68 13.97
CA PRO A 63 -2.97 -14.53 14.14
C PRO A 63 -3.20 -15.64 15.17
N ALA A 64 -2.59 -16.81 14.94
CA ALA A 64 -2.75 -17.96 15.83
C ALA A 64 -2.30 -17.61 17.26
N GLY A 65 -3.15 -17.95 18.24
CA GLY A 65 -2.88 -17.68 19.65
C GLY A 65 -3.21 -16.26 20.11
N LEU A 66 -3.51 -15.34 19.19
CA LEU A 66 -3.97 -14.01 19.53
C LEU A 66 -5.47 -14.06 19.90
N LYS A 67 -5.87 -13.31 20.94
CA LYS A 67 -7.26 -13.19 21.37
C LYS A 67 -7.68 -11.74 21.23
N TRP A 68 -8.83 -11.51 20.60
CA TRP A 68 -9.44 -10.19 20.49
C TRP A 68 -10.77 -10.18 21.26
N ASP A 69 -10.90 -9.24 22.19
CA ASP A 69 -12.03 -9.17 23.13
C ASP A 69 -13.26 -8.46 22.56
N GLY A 70 -13.21 -8.01 21.31
CA GLY A 70 -14.34 -7.42 20.59
C GLY A 70 -14.30 -5.90 20.47
N PRO A 71 -15.33 -5.30 19.87
CA PRO A 71 -15.40 -3.85 19.66
C PRO A 71 -15.31 -3.06 20.96
N GLY A 72 -14.61 -1.93 20.94
CA GLY A 72 -14.41 -1.08 22.13
C GLY A 72 -13.24 -1.52 23.02
N THR A 73 -12.53 -2.59 22.66
CA THR A 73 -11.30 -3.03 23.34
C THR A 73 -10.07 -2.69 22.52
N THR A 74 -8.90 -2.62 23.19
CA THR A 74 -7.62 -2.43 22.51
C THR A 74 -7.32 -3.63 21.63
N ASN A 75 -6.87 -3.38 20.39
CA ASN A 75 -6.41 -4.46 19.53
C ASN A 75 -5.22 -5.17 20.18
N PRO A 76 -5.24 -6.51 20.26
CA PRO A 76 -4.14 -7.25 20.85
C PRO A 76 -2.88 -7.09 20.01
N ASP A 77 -1.73 -6.98 20.67
CA ASP A 77 -0.43 -6.91 20.00
C ASP A 77 0.01 -8.33 19.58
N PRO A 78 0.16 -8.60 18.26
CA PRO A 78 0.66 -9.88 17.79
C PRO A 78 2.14 -10.15 18.12
N TRP A 79 2.92 -9.13 18.48
CA TRP A 79 4.36 -9.25 18.77
C TRP A 79 4.76 -8.59 20.09
N PRO A 80 4.20 -9.02 21.24
CA PRO A 80 4.37 -8.34 22.53
C PRO A 80 5.79 -8.39 23.10
N GLN A 81 6.66 -9.22 22.51
CA GLN A 81 8.06 -9.37 22.92
C GLN A 81 9.03 -8.73 21.93
N GLU A 82 8.51 -8.13 20.85
CA GLU A 82 9.35 -7.53 19.83
C GLU A 82 10.02 -6.25 20.33
N GLN A 83 11.29 -6.08 19.95
CA GLN A 83 12.11 -4.94 20.32
C GLN A 83 12.44 -4.10 19.08
N PRO A 84 12.63 -2.79 19.24
CA PRO A 84 13.09 -1.94 18.14
C PRO A 84 14.44 -2.44 17.60
N LEU A 85 14.60 -2.43 16.29
CA LEU A 85 15.89 -2.59 15.62
C LEU A 85 16.85 -1.46 15.99
N PHE A 86 16.30 -0.24 16.08
CA PHE A 86 16.98 0.98 16.52
C PHE A 86 15.94 2.05 16.88
N VAL A 87 16.41 3.13 17.50
CA VAL A 87 15.57 4.28 17.83
C VAL A 87 16.19 5.53 17.21
N ILE A 88 15.39 6.25 16.43
CA ILE A 88 15.77 7.57 15.92
C ILE A 88 15.45 8.62 17.00
N SER A 89 16.42 9.46 17.30
CA SER A 89 16.34 10.63 18.17
C SER A 89 16.84 11.88 17.42
N ALA A 90 16.75 13.04 18.05
CA ALA A 90 17.38 14.24 17.51
C ALA A 90 18.92 14.08 17.37
N ASP A 91 19.55 13.33 18.28
CA ASP A 91 21.01 13.14 18.31
C ASP A 91 21.57 12.32 17.14
N ASN A 92 20.74 11.47 16.51
CA ASN A 92 21.14 10.59 15.42
C ASN A 92 20.27 10.75 14.17
N LEU A 93 19.60 11.89 14.02
CA LEU A 93 18.62 12.12 12.95
C LEU A 93 19.26 12.14 11.55
N ASP A 94 20.46 12.71 11.42
CA ASP A 94 21.06 13.06 10.13
C ASP A 94 21.17 11.89 9.13
N PRO A 95 21.64 10.69 9.52
CA PRO A 95 21.66 9.53 8.64
C PRO A 95 20.28 9.09 8.11
N TYR A 96 19.19 9.47 8.77
CA TYR A 96 17.83 9.01 8.46
C TYR A 96 16.97 10.05 7.74
N ARG A 97 17.41 11.31 7.62
CA ARG A 97 16.57 12.40 7.08
C ARG A 97 15.99 12.10 5.70
N ALA A 98 16.76 11.44 4.83
CA ALA A 98 16.29 11.06 3.49
C ALA A 98 15.13 10.04 3.49
N ARG A 99 14.91 9.35 4.62
CA ARG A 99 13.84 8.36 4.82
C ARG A 99 12.62 8.94 5.57
N LEU A 100 12.67 10.21 5.95
CA LEU A 100 11.66 10.86 6.78
C LEU A 100 10.96 11.97 6.01
N SER A 101 9.67 12.14 6.23
CA SER A 101 8.93 13.28 5.70
C SER A 101 9.34 14.57 6.41
N PRO A 102 9.14 15.75 5.78
CA PRO A 102 9.41 17.03 6.44
C PRO A 102 8.71 17.19 7.79
N GLY A 103 7.49 16.66 7.92
CA GLY A 103 6.75 16.68 9.18
C GLY A 103 7.38 15.82 10.27
N GLN A 104 7.88 14.64 9.92
CA GLN A 104 8.60 13.78 10.88
C GLN A 104 9.91 14.41 11.34
N ILE A 105 10.65 15.04 10.41
CA ILE A 105 11.87 15.78 10.72
C ILE A 105 11.56 16.93 11.68
N ALA A 106 10.53 17.72 11.40
CA ALA A 106 10.12 18.86 12.24
C ALA A 106 9.76 18.45 13.68
N MET A 107 9.23 17.23 13.89
CA MET A 107 8.94 16.72 15.24
C MET A 107 10.21 16.54 16.07
N PHE A 108 11.31 16.06 15.48
CA PHE A 108 12.59 15.95 16.18
C PHE A 108 13.21 17.32 16.49
N GLU A 109 13.03 18.31 15.62
CA GLU A 109 13.53 19.67 15.83
C GLU A 109 12.72 20.42 16.89
N THR A 110 11.40 20.19 16.94
CA THR A 110 10.48 20.84 17.88
C THR A 110 10.55 20.21 19.28
N TYR A 111 10.76 18.90 19.35
CA TYR A 111 10.75 18.13 20.59
C TYR A 111 12.01 17.26 20.72
N PRO A 112 13.22 17.84 20.72
CA PRO A 112 14.47 17.09 20.63
C PRO A 112 14.70 16.16 21.82
N ASP A 113 14.17 16.52 22.99
CA ASP A 113 14.37 15.76 24.23
C ASP A 113 13.35 14.63 24.42
N THR A 114 12.15 14.75 23.83
CA THR A 114 11.02 13.86 24.13
C THR A 114 10.53 13.04 22.94
N PHE A 115 10.73 13.52 21.70
CA PHE A 115 10.32 12.78 20.53
C PHE A 115 11.37 11.72 20.16
N ARG A 116 10.90 10.49 20.02
CA ARG A 116 11.70 9.31 19.66
C ARG A 116 10.88 8.47 18.69
N MET A 117 11.54 7.91 17.68
CA MET A 117 10.90 7.01 16.71
C MET A 117 11.57 5.63 16.81
N PRO A 118 11.03 4.70 17.61
CA PRO A 118 11.49 3.33 17.59
C PRO A 118 11.10 2.68 16.25
N VAL A 119 12.07 2.06 15.59
CA VAL A 119 11.89 1.37 14.32
C VAL A 119 11.92 -0.12 14.57
N TYR A 120 10.85 -0.82 14.20
CA TYR A 120 10.65 -2.25 14.40
C TYR A 120 10.84 -3.03 13.10
N PRO A 121 11.07 -4.36 13.17
CA PRO A 121 10.96 -5.24 12.00
C PRO A 121 9.64 -5.05 11.25
N GLY A 122 9.70 -5.16 9.92
CA GLY A 122 8.48 -5.24 9.12
C GLY A 122 7.83 -6.61 9.24
N HIS A 123 6.50 -6.65 9.12
CA HIS A 123 5.70 -7.87 9.07
C HIS A 123 4.78 -7.84 7.85
N ARG A 124 5.00 -8.77 6.91
CA ARG A 124 4.26 -8.86 5.63
C ARG A 124 3.65 -10.24 5.42
N GLU A 125 3.15 -10.84 6.49
CA GLU A 125 2.53 -12.17 6.47
C GLU A 125 1.01 -12.10 6.28
N PHE A 126 0.39 -10.94 6.50
CA PHE A 126 -1.06 -10.79 6.40
C PHE A 126 -1.58 -10.90 4.95
N ALA A 127 -2.70 -11.60 4.84
CA ALA A 127 -3.43 -11.84 3.62
C ALA A 127 -4.93 -11.56 3.81
N TYR A 128 -5.59 -11.31 2.68
CA TYR A 128 -7.04 -11.28 2.59
C TYR A 128 -7.59 -12.69 2.40
N TYR A 129 -8.87 -12.86 2.68
CA TYR A 129 -9.56 -14.10 2.34
C TYR A 129 -9.54 -14.34 0.81
N PRO A 130 -9.46 -15.61 0.36
CA PRO A 130 -9.29 -15.93 -1.06
C PRO A 130 -10.33 -15.31 -2.00
N GLN A 131 -11.57 -15.12 -1.52
CA GLN A 131 -12.66 -14.52 -2.29
C GLN A 131 -12.35 -13.07 -2.69
N PHE A 132 -11.61 -12.33 -1.86
CA PHE A 132 -11.18 -10.97 -2.18
C PHE A 132 -10.19 -10.99 -3.35
N TYR A 133 -9.22 -11.89 -3.34
CA TYR A 133 -8.24 -12.03 -4.42
C TYR A 133 -8.87 -12.42 -5.74
N GLN A 134 -9.87 -13.30 -5.72
CA GLN A 134 -10.66 -13.64 -6.91
C GLN A 134 -11.35 -12.41 -7.51
N LYS A 135 -11.89 -11.53 -6.67
CA LYS A 135 -12.53 -10.28 -7.12
C LYS A 135 -11.53 -9.28 -7.67
N VAL A 136 -10.35 -9.17 -7.07
CA VAL A 136 -9.28 -8.32 -7.60
C VAL A 136 -8.83 -8.81 -8.97
N LEU A 137 -8.60 -10.11 -9.13
CA LEU A 137 -8.24 -10.70 -10.43
C LEU A 137 -9.35 -10.49 -11.48
N TYR A 138 -10.60 -10.74 -11.10
CA TYR A 138 -11.74 -10.49 -11.99
C TYR A 138 -11.78 -9.04 -12.47
N ASN A 139 -11.63 -8.06 -11.56
CA ASN A 139 -11.62 -6.65 -11.93
C ASN A 139 -10.42 -6.31 -12.82
N ALA A 140 -9.24 -6.86 -12.51
CA ALA A 140 -8.04 -6.68 -13.32
C ALA A 140 -8.22 -7.14 -14.78
N GLU A 141 -9.02 -8.18 -15.01
CA GLU A 141 -9.30 -8.75 -16.33
C GLU A 141 -10.45 -8.06 -17.08
N HIS A 142 -11.38 -7.40 -16.36
CA HIS A 142 -12.68 -6.98 -16.92
C HIS A 142 -13.03 -5.48 -16.74
N ALA A 143 -12.18 -4.69 -16.06
CA ALA A 143 -12.40 -3.24 -15.85
C ALA A 143 -11.98 -2.39 -17.06
#